data_AF-A0A9E3RKU2-F1
#
_entry.id   AF-A0A9E3RKU2-F1
#
_cell.length_a   1.000
_cell.length_b   1.000
_cell.length_c   1.000
_cell.angle_alpha   90.00
_cell.angle_beta   90.00
_cell.angle_gamma   90.00
#
_symmetry.space_group_name_H-M   'P 1'
#
loop_
_entity.id
_entity.type
_entity.pdbx_description
1 polymer ?
#
loop_
_entity_poly.entity_id
_entity_poly.type
_entity_poly.pdbx_seq_one_letter_code
_entity_poly.pdbx_strand_id
1 'polypeptide(L)' 'MELIKVASIAGPSCSGKTTLARALAAHWGAEAACIVPLDAYYRDLSALTLEERVRCNFDEPAAFDWPLLETHLD' A
#
# COMPACT_ATOMS: atom_id res chain seq x y z
N MET A 1 1.33 26.17 7.04
CA MET A 1 1.48 24.77 6.60
C MET A 1 0.25 24.44 5.79
N GLU A 2 0.43 23.99 4.55
CA GLU A 2 -0.69 23.51 3.74
C GLU A 2 -1.08 22.11 4.25
N LEU A 3 -2.37 21.88 4.45
CA LEU A 3 -2.88 20.60 4.96
C LEU A 3 -3.01 19.62 3.79
N ILE A 4 -2.24 18.54 3.84
CA ILE A 4 -2.38 17.42 2.89
C ILE A 4 -3.64 16.63 3.26
N LYS A 5 -4.51 16.39 2.28
CA LYS A 5 -5.70 15.55 2.46
C LYS A 5 -5.36 14.10 2.14
N VAL A 6 -5.71 13.19 3.03
CA VAL A 6 -5.50 11.75 2.86
C VAL A 6 -6.85 11.04 2.74
N ALA A 7 -6.96 10.14 1.77
CA ALA A 7 -8.11 9.27 1.59
C ALA A 7 -7.64 7.83 1.38
N SER A 8 -8.28 6.87 2.05
CA SER A 8 -8.00 5.45 1.91
C SER A 8 -9.02 4.78 0.98
N ILE A 9 -8.54 3.83 0.16
CA ILE A 9 -9.39 3.02 -0.73
C ILE A 9 -9.17 1.56 -0.34
N ALA A 10 -10.11 1.01 0.45
CA ALA A 10 -10.04 -0.35 1.00
C ALA A 10 -11.06 -1.30 0.34
N GLY A 11 -10.89 -2.61 0.56
CA GLY A 11 -11.74 -3.67 -0.01
C GLY A 11 -10.96 -4.94 -0.35
N PRO A 12 -11.66 -6.05 -0.69
CA PRO A 12 -11.03 -7.35 -0.92
C PRO A 12 -10.15 -7.35 -2.17
N SER A 13 -9.26 -8.34 -2.30
CA SER A 13 -8.47 -8.54 -3.53
C SER A 13 -9.39 -8.62 -4.76
N CYS A 14 -8.90 -8.12 -5.90
CA CYS A 14 -9.63 -8.04 -7.17
C CYS A 14 -10.95 -7.21 -7.17
N SER A 15 -11.26 -6.41 -6.13
CA SER A 15 -12.49 -5.59 -6.11
C SER A 15 -12.44 -4.31 -6.95
N GLY A 16 -11.32 -4.00 -7.60
CA GLY A 16 -11.15 -2.80 -8.43
C GLY A 16 -10.55 -1.57 -7.74
N LYS A 17 -10.07 -1.68 -6.49
CA LYS A 17 -9.43 -0.58 -5.73
C LYS A 17 -8.32 0.12 -6.50
N THR A 18 -7.40 -0.65 -7.06
CA THR A 18 -6.25 -0.14 -7.81
C THR A 18 -6.70 0.61 -9.06
N THR A 19 -7.76 0.14 -9.71
CA THR A 19 -8.37 0.81 -10.87
C THR A 19 -8.97 2.16 -10.45
N LEU A 20 -9.75 2.18 -9.36
CA LEU A 20 -10.35 3.41 -8.83
C LEU A 20 -9.28 4.42 -8.39
N ALA A 21 -8.27 3.99 -7.64
CA ALA A 21 -7.17 4.84 -7.18
C ALA A 21 -6.44 5.51 -8.36
N ARG A 22 -6.12 4.73 -9.40
CA ARG A 22 -5.48 5.23 -10.63
C ARG A 22 -6.37 6.21 -11.39
N ALA A 23 -7.66 5.92 -11.51
CA ALA A 23 -8.61 6.82 -12.18
C ALA A 23 -8.75 8.16 -11.45
N LEU A 24 -8.80 8.13 -10.11
CA LEU A 24 -8.84 9.33 -9.28
C LEU A 24 -7.56 10.17 -9.40
N ALA A 25 -6.39 9.53 -9.29
CA ALA A 25 -5.11 10.23 -9.45
C ALA A 25 -4.96 10.83 -10.87
N ALA A 26 -5.39 10.10 -11.91
CA ALA A 26 -5.38 10.61 -13.28
C ALA A 26 -6.34 11.79 -13.48
N HIS A 27 -7.48 11.81 -12.77
CA HIS A 27 -8.43 12.93 -12.82
C HIS A 27 -7.84 14.23 -12.24
N TRP A 28 -7.11 14.16 -11.13
CA TRP A 28 -6.48 15.33 -10.51
C TRP A 28 -5.13 15.70 -11.12
N GLY A 29 -4.42 14.74 -11.72
CA GLY A 29 -3.08 14.92 -12.25
C GLY A 29 -1.99 14.68 -11.21
N ALA A 30 -0.79 14.34 -11.69
CA ALA A 30 0.34 13.92 -10.84
C ALA A 30 0.89 15.02 -9.92
N GLU A 31 0.62 16.28 -10.22
CA GLU A 31 1.03 17.42 -9.37
C GLU A 31 0.10 17.60 -8.16
N ALA A 32 -1.12 17.07 -8.21
CA ALA A 32 -2.15 17.27 -7.19
C ALA A 32 -2.53 15.99 -6.42
N ALA A 33 -2.13 14.80 -6.91
CA ALA A 33 -2.45 13.53 -6.29
C ALA A 33 -1.29 12.52 -6.39
N CYS A 34 -1.03 11.84 -5.27
CA CYS A 34 -0.09 10.72 -5.16
C CYS A 34 -0.85 9.47 -4.69
N ILE A 35 -0.43 8.28 -5.16
CA ILE A 35 -0.95 6.99 -4.70
C ILE A 35 0.13 6.32 -3.87
N VAL A 36 -0.22 5.95 -2.64
CA VAL A 36 0.62 5.10 -1.78
C VAL A 36 -0.05 3.73 -1.65
N PRO A 37 0.39 2.71 -2.41
CA PRO A 37 -0.20 1.38 -2.35
C PRO A 37 0.33 0.61 -1.13
N LEU A 38 -0.55 0.20 -0.22
CA LEU A 38 -0.17 -0.61 0.95
C LEU A 38 0.49 -1.94 0.57
N ASP A 39 0.11 -2.52 -0.58
CA ASP A 39 0.68 -3.77 -1.12
C ASP A 39 2.19 -3.65 -1.44
N ALA A 40 2.76 -2.43 -1.48
CA ALA A 40 4.19 -2.21 -1.62
C ALA A 40 4.97 -2.25 -0.29
N TYR A 41 4.28 -2.39 0.84
CA TYR A 41 4.83 -2.33 2.20
C TYR A 41 4.78 -3.68 2.91
N TYR A 42 4.86 -4.80 2.19
CA TYR A 42 5.11 -6.09 2.83
C TYR A 42 6.51 -6.12 3.44
N ARG A 43 6.65 -6.80 4.58
CA ARG A 43 7.97 -7.00 5.21
C ARG A 43 8.93 -7.70 4.26
N ASP A 44 10.20 -7.32 4.32
CA ASP A 44 11.24 -8.03 3.59
C ASP A 44 11.41 -9.45 4.14
N LEU A 45 11.14 -10.44 3.28
CA LEU A 45 11.29 -11.86 3.57
C LEU A 45 12.56 -12.44 2.92
N SER A 46 13.48 -11.60 2.46
CA SER A 46 14.74 -12.01 1.80
C SER A 46 15.55 -13.02 2.61
N ALA A 47 15.49 -12.94 3.95
CA ALA A 47 16.16 -13.86 4.87
C ALA A 47 15.49 -15.25 4.96
N LEU A 48 14.25 -15.41 4.51
CA LEU A 48 13.53 -16.68 4.54
C LEU A 48 13.78 -17.49 3.27
N THR A 49 13.81 -18.82 3.42
CA THR A 49 13.76 -19.78 2.31
C THR A 49 12.43 -19.71 1.56
N LEU A 50 12.36 -20.29 0.37
CA LEU A 50 11.11 -20.32 -0.40
C LEU A 50 10.01 -21.07 0.35
N GLU A 51 10.34 -22.20 0.97
CA GLU A 51 9.44 -23.03 1.76
C GLU A 51 8.84 -22.26 2.94
N GLU A 52 9.63 -21.39 3.58
CA GLU A 52 9.16 -20.53 4.66
C GLU A 52 8.27 -19.40 4.14
N ARG A 53 8.65 -18.75 3.03
CA ARG A 53 7.84 -17.66 2.41
C ARG A 53 6.46 -18.11 2.00
N VAL A 54 6.31 -19.34 1.47
CA VAL A 54 5.01 -19.88 1.04
C VAL A 54 4.05 -20.07 2.23
N ARG A 55 4.57 -20.14 3.47
CA ARG A 55 3.76 -20.28 4.68
C ARG A 55 3.30 -18.95 5.28
N CYS A 56 3.79 -17.82 4.76
CA CYS A 56 3.40 -16.49 5.23
C CYS A 56 1.96 -16.18 4.81
N ASN A 57 1.18 -15.63 5.74
CA ASN A 57 -0.14 -15.10 5.45
C ASN A 57 -0.02 -13.62 5.07
N PHE A 58 -0.24 -13.28 3.81
CA PHE A 58 -0.12 -11.90 3.31
C PHE A 58 -1.38 -11.06 3.54
N ASP A 59 -2.44 -11.63 4.09
CA ASP A 59 -3.70 -10.93 4.39
C ASP A 59 -3.80 -10.49 5.86
N GLU A 60 -2.83 -10.84 6.71
CA GLU A 60 -2.83 -10.40 8.11
C GLU A 60 -2.14 -9.03 8.28
N PRO A 61 -2.59 -8.18 9.23
CA PRO A 61 -1.97 -6.88 9.48
C PRO A 61 -0.48 -6.95 9.82
N ALA A 62 -0.02 -8.06 10.41
CA ALA A 62 1.38 -8.25 10.73
C ALA A 62 2.26 -8.53 9.49
N ALA A 63 1.71 -8.75 8.30
CA ALA A 63 2.52 -8.94 7.10
C ALA A 63 3.19 -7.63 6.62
N PHE A 64 2.68 -6.48 7.06
CA PHE A 64 3.15 -5.17 6.62
C PHE A 64 4.28 -4.60 7.49
N ASP A 65 5.13 -3.81 6.86
CA ASP A 65 6.16 -2.98 7.46
C ASP A 65 5.57 -1.60 7.80
N TRP A 66 4.85 -1.54 8.93
CA TRP A 66 4.24 -0.30 9.44
C TRP A 66 5.27 0.82 9.69
N PRO A 67 6.45 0.56 10.31
CA PRO A 67 7.47 1.60 10.47
C PRO A 67 7.93 2.23 9.15
N LEU A 68 8.10 1.42 8.09
CA LEU A 68 8.46 1.95 6.77
C LEU A 68 7.34 2.82 6.18
N LEU A 69 6.08 2.39 6.33
CA LEU A 69 4.93 3.16 5.88
C LEU A 69 4.83 4.50 6.63
N GLU A 70 4.96 4.49 7.96
CA GLU A 70 4.96 5.69 8.79
C GLU A 70 6.06 6.66 8.34
N THR A 71 7.28 6.17 8.13
CA THR A 71 8.42 6.98 7.65
C THR A 71 8.16 7.65 6.30
N HIS A 72 7.38 7.02 5.40
CA HIS A 72 7.05 7.59 4.10
C HIS A 72 5.83 8.53 4.12
N LEU A 73 5.04 8.53 5.21
CA LEU A 73 3.85 9.38 5.38
C LEU A 73 4.11 10.63 6.23
N ASP A 74 5.21 10.67 6.98
CA ASP A 74 5.70 11.83 7.73
C ASP A 74 6.17 12.98 6.81
#